data_AF-A0A961V3W0-F1
#
_entry.id   AF-A0A961V3W0-F1
#
_cell.length_a   1.000
_cell.length_b   1.000
_cell.length_c   1.000
_cell.angle_alpha   90.00
_cell.angle_beta   90.00
_cell.angle_gamma   90.00
#
_symmetry.space_group_name_H-M   'P 1'
#
loop_
_entity.id
_entity.type
_entity.pdbx_description
1 polymer ?
#
loop_
_entity_poly.entity_id
_entity_poly.type
_entity_poly.pdbx_seq_one_letter_code
_entity_poly.pdbx_strand_id
1 'polypeptide(L)'
;MTTPRHAEVRARSASLEARTILPAGARPFHDFTVLLRAHGFAIATDQTIAFLDGIGRLGPRTMDDIYWAARATLAPSPHRIADFDALFDAFFHDTVGLGAIAESLPEENAPARESGADDLQPATAERVNETGEAASAAEALGARAFAPMTDDARLALMRRRLAAVAPRRRGYRREPFRRGDRLDLRRSLSAMVHHDPGAIRPVWTRRRDRLRRVLLLIDISGSMKRETDDYLRFAHALTQVLPAVETFSFGTRLTRLTPSLRHKDIDRALAEIAPSVADWQGGTRIGESLANFLAIPRFARASRGALVVVLSDGLERGDPDEMARAVRRLAARSWRLAWLTPLAADPDFSPETAALKAILPIVDHLGVGAGIAALCNFIEASARLGATAPAPGRRGGHHGNADHRRAPSHLAAGRPALADRANGAADLRAV
;
A
#
# COMPACT_ATOMS: atom_id res chain seq x y z
N MET A 1 71.21 0.32 4.01
CA MET A 1 70.69 -0.26 2.77
C MET A 1 69.27 -0.72 3.01
N THR A 2 68.29 0.14 2.75
CA THR A 2 66.87 -0.21 2.71
C THR A 2 66.31 0.49 1.47
N THR A 3 65.80 -0.33 0.57
CA THR A 3 65.57 -0.10 -0.86
C THR A 3 64.55 1.03 -1.11
N PRO A 4 64.75 1.91 -2.12
CA PRO A 4 63.84 3.03 -2.43
C PRO A 4 62.43 2.62 -2.91
N ARG A 5 62.16 1.32 -3.01
CA ARG A 5 60.92 0.74 -3.55
C ARG A 5 59.70 0.91 -2.63
N HIS A 6 59.89 1.11 -1.31
CA HIS A 6 58.77 1.25 -0.37
C HIS A 6 58.24 2.69 -0.25
N ALA A 7 59.07 3.70 -0.52
CA ALA A 7 58.65 5.10 -0.55
C ALA A 7 57.83 5.40 -1.82
N GLU A 8 58.20 4.80 -2.95
CA GLU A 8 57.50 4.96 -4.23
C GLU A 8 56.12 4.30 -4.26
N VAL A 9 55.95 3.16 -3.56
CA VAL A 9 54.63 2.52 -3.43
C VAL A 9 53.71 3.35 -2.54
N ARG A 10 54.22 3.89 -1.42
CA ARG A 10 53.42 4.73 -0.52
C ARG A 10 53.09 6.10 -1.13
N ALA A 11 53.99 6.64 -1.94
CA ALA A 11 53.74 7.85 -2.74
C ALA A 11 52.74 7.60 -3.88
N ARG A 12 52.75 6.41 -4.50
CA ARG A 12 51.71 5.99 -5.48
C ARG A 12 50.35 5.71 -4.84
N SER A 13 50.30 5.21 -3.61
CA SER A 13 49.05 5.05 -2.85
C SER A 13 48.46 6.39 -2.45
N ALA A 14 49.29 7.34 -1.98
CA ALA A 14 48.85 8.69 -1.63
C ALA A 14 48.51 9.57 -2.85
N SER A 15 49.03 9.25 -4.03
CA SER A 15 48.66 9.91 -5.30
C SER A 15 47.50 9.25 -6.04
N LEU A 16 47.01 8.08 -5.61
CA LEU A 16 45.72 7.54 -6.06
C LEU A 16 44.53 8.08 -5.24
N GLU A 17 44.78 8.65 -4.06
CA GLU A 17 43.79 9.44 -3.29
C GLU A 17 43.53 10.82 -3.92
N ALA A 18 44.29 11.18 -4.96
CA ALA A 18 43.98 12.31 -5.84
C ALA A 18 42.85 11.93 -6.80
N ARG A 19 41.61 12.17 -6.34
CA ARG A 19 40.44 12.53 -7.16
C ARG A 19 40.17 11.62 -8.38
N THR A 20 39.84 10.36 -8.13
CA THR A 20 38.83 9.75 -9.02
C THR A 20 37.49 10.30 -8.57
N ILE A 21 37.04 11.39 -9.20
CA ILE A 21 35.67 11.89 -9.03
C ILE A 21 34.77 10.83 -9.67
N LEU A 22 34.41 9.80 -8.91
CA LEU A 22 33.38 8.87 -9.35
C LEU A 22 32.13 9.72 -9.65
N PRO A 23 31.53 9.54 -10.85
CA PRO A 23 30.30 10.24 -11.18
C PRO A 23 29.27 9.97 -10.08
N ALA A 24 28.43 10.97 -9.76
CA ALA A 24 27.53 10.89 -8.61
C ALA A 24 26.71 9.60 -8.59
N GLY A 25 26.25 9.13 -9.76
CA GLY A 25 25.52 7.87 -9.91
C GLY A 25 26.31 6.60 -9.63
N ALA A 26 27.65 6.62 -9.68
CA ALA A 26 28.51 5.47 -9.40
C ALA A 26 28.92 5.36 -7.92
N ARG A 27 28.76 6.43 -7.13
CA ARG A 27 29.18 6.50 -5.72
C ARG A 27 28.46 5.45 -4.85
N PRO A 28 27.14 5.26 -4.93
CA PRO A 28 26.47 4.26 -4.10
C PRO A 28 27.02 2.85 -4.32
N PHE A 29 27.32 2.49 -5.57
CA PHE A 29 27.85 1.17 -5.89
C PHE A 29 29.28 0.97 -5.38
N HIS A 30 30.11 2.02 -5.45
CA HIS A 30 31.43 1.98 -4.83
C HIS A 30 31.33 1.85 -3.31
N ASP A 31 30.49 2.64 -2.68
CA ASP A 31 30.30 2.69 -1.22
C ASP A 31 29.78 1.36 -0.67
N PHE A 32 28.96 0.63 -1.45
CA PHE A 32 28.58 -0.74 -1.12
C PHE A 32 29.79 -1.67 -1.00
N THR A 33 30.76 -1.58 -1.93
CA THR A 33 31.98 -2.41 -1.85
C THR A 33 32.85 -2.04 -0.66
N VAL A 34 32.84 -0.77 -0.23
CA VAL A 34 33.51 -0.32 1.00
C VAL A 34 32.82 -0.90 2.23
N LEU A 35 31.49 -0.88 2.28
CA LEU A 35 30.69 -1.48 3.35
C LEU A 35 30.95 -2.98 3.48
N LEU A 36 30.97 -3.71 2.37
CA LEU A 36 31.27 -5.14 2.40
C LEU A 36 32.68 -5.43 2.92
N ARG A 37 33.68 -4.62 2.55
CA ARG A 37 35.04 -4.74 3.12
C ARG A 37 35.04 -4.49 4.63
N ALA A 38 34.30 -3.48 5.11
CA ALA A 38 34.16 -3.20 6.54
C ALA A 38 33.51 -4.37 7.31
N HIS A 39 32.61 -5.11 6.67
CA HIS A 39 32.01 -6.34 7.20
C HIS A 39 32.83 -7.61 6.88
N GLY A 40 34.11 -7.45 6.52
CA GLY A 40 35.07 -8.55 6.39
C GLY A 40 34.91 -9.40 5.14
N PHE A 41 34.26 -8.91 4.08
CA PHE A 41 34.31 -9.57 2.77
C PHE A 41 35.64 -9.27 2.08
N ALA A 42 36.29 -10.31 1.54
CA ALA A 42 37.52 -10.16 0.77
C ALA A 42 37.20 -9.72 -0.66
N ILE A 43 37.12 -8.41 -0.89
CA ILE A 43 36.81 -7.81 -2.19
C ILE A 43 38.04 -7.14 -2.78
N ALA A 44 38.59 -7.70 -3.85
CA ALA A 44 39.69 -7.12 -4.60
C ALA A 44 39.25 -5.90 -5.41
N THR A 45 40.19 -5.00 -5.73
CA THR A 45 39.91 -3.81 -6.56
C THR A 45 39.34 -4.18 -7.93
N ASP A 46 39.85 -5.25 -8.55
CA ASP A 46 39.36 -5.74 -9.85
C ASP A 46 37.90 -6.20 -9.79
N GLN A 47 37.43 -6.72 -8.65
CA GLN A 47 36.03 -7.09 -8.44
C GLN A 47 35.14 -5.85 -8.30
N THR A 48 35.62 -4.80 -7.65
CA THR A 48 34.92 -3.49 -7.61
C THR A 48 34.79 -2.90 -9.01
N ILE A 49 35.86 -2.94 -9.82
CA ILE A 49 35.82 -2.45 -11.20
C ILE A 49 34.86 -3.28 -12.05
N ALA A 50 34.92 -4.61 -11.96
CA ALA A 50 34.03 -5.52 -12.68
C ALA A 50 32.56 -5.33 -12.28
N PHE A 51 32.29 -5.03 -11.01
CA PHE A 51 30.95 -4.70 -10.52
C PHE A 51 30.41 -3.41 -11.14
N LEU A 52 31.21 -2.34 -11.12
CA LEU A 52 30.82 -1.05 -11.70
C LEU A 52 30.62 -1.15 -13.22
N ASP A 53 31.50 -1.87 -13.94
CA ASP A 53 31.36 -2.13 -15.37
C ASP A 53 30.13 -3.01 -15.67
N GLY A 54 29.87 -4.02 -14.84
CA GLY A 54 28.69 -4.87 -14.93
C GLY A 54 27.37 -4.09 -14.83
N ILE A 55 27.29 -3.14 -13.90
CA ILE A 55 26.14 -2.22 -13.78
C ILE A 55 26.02 -1.34 -15.02
N GLY A 56 27.14 -0.82 -15.54
CA GLY A 56 27.16 -0.02 -16.77
C GLY A 56 26.62 -0.77 -17.99
N ARG A 57 26.86 -2.09 -18.08
CA ARG A 57 26.39 -2.94 -19.19
C ARG A 57 24.96 -3.44 -19.04
N LEU A 58 24.55 -3.82 -17.83
CA LEU A 58 23.18 -4.28 -17.54
C LEU A 58 22.18 -3.11 -17.54
N GLY A 59 22.65 -1.92 -17.17
CA GLY A 59 21.84 -0.75 -16.91
C GLY A 59 21.11 -0.89 -15.57
N PRO A 60 21.17 0.09 -14.65
CA PRO A 60 20.47 0.02 -13.36
C PRO A 60 18.96 0.27 -13.53
N ARG A 61 18.30 -0.55 -14.37
CA ARG A 61 16.87 -0.42 -14.71
C ARG A 61 16.00 -0.97 -13.60
N THR A 62 16.49 -2.00 -12.89
CA THR A 62 15.83 -2.58 -11.73
C THR A 62 16.84 -2.90 -10.64
N MET A 63 16.37 -3.01 -9.40
CA MET A 63 17.22 -3.43 -8.27
C MET A 63 17.75 -4.87 -8.45
N ASP A 64 16.97 -5.72 -9.11
CA ASP A 64 17.38 -7.10 -9.41
C ASP A 64 18.62 -7.11 -10.32
N ASP A 65 18.73 -6.19 -11.28
CA ASP A 65 19.90 -6.07 -12.16
C ASP A 65 21.15 -5.71 -11.36
N ILE A 66 21.04 -4.79 -10.40
CA ILE A 66 22.13 -4.38 -9.51
C ILE A 66 22.52 -5.53 -8.59
N TYR A 67 21.54 -6.24 -8.03
CA TYR A 67 21.76 -7.39 -7.15
C TYR A 67 22.49 -8.52 -7.87
N TRP A 68 22.04 -8.90 -9.07
CA TRP A 68 22.66 -9.98 -9.84
C TRP A 68 24.04 -9.58 -10.36
N ALA A 69 24.25 -8.31 -10.73
CA ALA A 69 25.58 -7.79 -11.03
C ALA A 69 26.52 -7.95 -9.83
N ALA A 70 26.09 -7.51 -8.64
CA ALA A 70 26.88 -7.59 -7.41
C ALA A 70 27.21 -9.03 -7.04
N ARG A 71 26.23 -9.93 -7.09
CA ARG A 71 26.39 -11.33 -6.72
C ARG A 71 27.30 -12.09 -7.71
N ALA A 72 27.27 -11.73 -8.98
CA ALA A 72 28.11 -12.34 -10.03
C ALA A 72 29.56 -11.86 -9.99
N THR A 73 29.81 -10.58 -9.69
CA THR A 73 31.16 -9.98 -9.76
C THR A 73 31.89 -9.97 -8.42
N LEU A 74 31.18 -9.73 -7.32
CA LEU A 74 31.75 -9.73 -5.96
C LEU A 74 31.83 -11.14 -5.38
N ALA A 75 31.08 -12.09 -5.95
CA ALA A 75 31.17 -13.54 -5.72
C ALA A 75 31.36 -13.93 -4.24
N PRO A 76 30.41 -13.58 -3.35
CA PRO A 76 30.52 -13.92 -1.92
C PRO A 76 30.59 -15.44 -1.72
N SER A 77 31.40 -15.89 -0.76
CA SER A 77 31.51 -17.31 -0.41
C SER A 77 30.13 -17.91 -0.08
N PRO A 78 29.84 -19.19 -0.42
CA PRO A 78 28.51 -19.79 -0.25
C PRO A 78 27.91 -19.66 1.15
N HIS A 79 28.74 -19.74 2.20
CA HIS A 79 28.33 -19.61 3.59
C HIS A 79 27.97 -18.18 4.04
N ARG A 80 28.37 -17.16 3.26
CA ARG A 80 28.15 -15.74 3.57
C ARG A 80 27.16 -15.06 2.63
N ILE A 81 26.49 -15.84 1.78
CA ILE A 81 25.45 -15.32 0.88
C ILE A 81 24.32 -14.66 1.68
N ALA A 82 23.89 -15.25 2.80
CA ALA A 82 22.84 -14.66 3.64
C ALA A 82 23.26 -13.31 4.25
N ASP A 83 24.50 -13.19 4.71
CA ASP A 83 25.04 -11.93 5.23
C ASP A 83 25.17 -10.89 4.11
N PHE A 84 25.61 -11.32 2.93
CA PHE A 84 25.70 -10.46 1.76
C PHE A 84 24.32 -9.94 1.34
N ASP A 85 23.32 -10.81 1.30
CA ASP A 85 21.94 -10.46 0.96
C ASP A 85 21.37 -9.44 1.98
N ALA A 86 21.61 -9.67 3.27
CA ALA A 86 21.17 -8.75 4.33
C ALA A 86 21.86 -7.37 4.24
N LEU A 87 23.16 -7.33 3.94
CA LEU A 87 23.90 -6.08 3.77
C LEU A 87 23.53 -5.36 2.47
N PHE A 88 23.25 -6.11 1.39
CA PHE A 88 22.75 -5.56 0.14
C PHE A 88 21.37 -4.92 0.33
N ASP A 89 20.46 -5.64 0.97
CA ASP A 89 19.11 -5.16 1.27
C ASP A 89 19.18 -3.91 2.16
N ALA A 90 19.98 -3.93 3.23
CA ALA A 90 20.17 -2.78 4.09
C ALA A 90 20.75 -1.59 3.30
N PHE A 91 21.82 -1.78 2.54
CA PHE A 91 22.51 -0.67 1.88
C PHE A 91 21.72 -0.09 0.69
N PHE A 92 21.12 -0.91 -0.16
CA PHE A 92 20.41 -0.37 -1.33
C PHE A 92 18.94 -0.04 -1.07
N HIS A 93 18.30 -0.59 -0.04
CA HIS A 93 16.94 -0.20 0.32
C HIS A 93 16.84 0.89 1.40
N ASP A 94 17.88 1.08 2.23
CA ASP A 94 17.90 2.12 3.27
C ASP A 94 18.66 3.38 2.79
N THR A 95 19.76 3.23 2.04
CA THR A 95 20.58 4.37 1.57
C THR A 95 20.34 4.84 0.13
N VAL A 96 19.75 4.02 -0.76
CA VAL A 96 19.52 4.39 -2.18
C VAL A 96 18.03 4.44 -2.50
N GLY A 97 17.41 5.59 -2.24
CA GLY A 97 16.11 5.92 -2.82
C GLY A 97 16.20 5.87 -4.36
N LEU A 98 15.40 5.00 -4.97
CA LEU A 98 15.29 4.76 -6.43
C LEU A 98 14.70 5.95 -7.22
N GLY A 99 15.15 7.18 -6.94
CA GLY A 99 14.86 8.39 -7.70
C GLY A 99 16.09 9.10 -8.25
N ALA A 100 17.28 8.89 -7.67
CA ALA A 100 18.47 9.69 -8.01
C ALA A 100 19.34 9.12 -9.15
N ILE A 101 19.07 7.91 -9.65
CA ILE A 101 19.94 7.24 -10.65
C ILE A 101 19.44 7.45 -12.09
N ALA A 102 18.24 8.02 -12.27
CA ALA A 102 17.69 8.34 -13.60
C ALA A 102 18.00 9.78 -14.05
N GLU A 103 18.39 10.67 -13.13
CA GLU A 103 18.74 12.07 -13.42
C GLU A 103 20.25 12.30 -13.24
N SER A 104 21.07 11.77 -14.13
CA SER A 104 22.45 12.25 -14.26
C SER A 104 23.01 12.04 -15.67
N LEU A 105 22.39 12.74 -16.63
CA LEU A 105 23.08 13.31 -17.79
C LEU A 105 22.69 14.79 -17.87
N PRO A 106 23.61 15.69 -18.27
CA PRO A 106 23.66 17.05 -17.75
C PRO A 106 22.78 18.03 -18.53
N GLU A 107 21.97 18.82 -17.81
CA GLU A 107 21.57 20.16 -18.25
C GLU A 107 22.28 21.20 -17.38
N GLU A 108 22.88 22.15 -18.06
CA GLU A 108 23.85 23.12 -17.59
C GLU A 108 23.12 24.43 -17.20
N ASN A 109 23.55 25.02 -16.08
CA ASN A 109 23.51 26.45 -15.69
C ASN A 109 22.59 26.92 -14.54
N ALA A 110 23.26 27.70 -13.66
CA ALA A 110 22.81 28.83 -12.82
C ALA A 110 22.59 28.54 -11.30
N PRO A 111 22.84 29.51 -10.40
CA PRO A 111 24.04 29.51 -9.57
C PRO A 111 23.78 29.49 -8.04
N ALA A 112 24.87 29.27 -7.31
CA ALA A 112 24.98 29.26 -5.86
C ALA A 112 24.58 30.59 -5.18
N ARG A 113 24.04 30.49 -3.96
CA ARG A 113 24.06 31.56 -2.96
C ARG A 113 24.56 31.02 -1.63
N GLU A 114 25.50 31.77 -1.06
CA GLU A 114 26.33 31.46 0.10
C GLU A 114 25.57 31.49 1.44
N SER A 115 26.08 30.66 2.34
CA SER A 115 25.75 30.61 3.76
C SER A 115 26.31 31.81 4.53
N GLY A 116 25.56 32.28 5.53
CA GLY A 116 26.06 33.08 6.64
C GLY A 116 25.47 32.56 7.94
N ALA A 117 26.33 32.12 8.86
CA ALA A 117 26.00 31.68 10.21
C ALA A 117 26.13 32.86 11.18
N ASP A 118 25.25 32.95 12.20
CA ASP A 118 25.65 33.33 13.56
C ASP A 118 24.54 33.09 14.63
N ASP A 119 25.01 33.06 15.88
CA ASP A 119 24.56 32.36 17.09
C ASP A 119 23.28 32.79 17.87
N LEU A 120 22.67 31.75 18.48
CA LEU A 120 22.04 31.54 19.80
C LEU A 120 21.56 32.72 20.71
N GLN A 121 20.25 32.75 21.06
CA GLN A 121 19.68 32.36 22.39
C GLN A 121 18.14 32.57 22.50
N PRO A 122 17.42 31.83 23.38
CA PRO A 122 15.96 31.63 23.28
C PRO A 122 15.14 32.58 24.17
N ALA A 123 13.94 32.96 23.70
CA ALA A 123 12.93 33.62 24.52
C ALA A 123 11.57 32.93 24.34
N THR A 124 11.01 32.55 25.48
CA THR A 124 9.68 31.96 25.71
C THR A 124 8.53 32.84 25.20
N ALA A 125 7.56 32.25 24.50
CA ALA A 125 6.20 32.80 24.42
C ALA A 125 5.18 31.71 24.03
N GLU A 126 4.28 31.38 24.96
CA GLU A 126 2.93 30.92 24.64
C GLU A 126 2.24 31.97 23.78
N ARG A 127 1.67 31.57 22.64
CA ARG A 127 0.52 32.25 22.03
C ARG A 127 -0.15 31.38 20.96
N VAL A 128 -1.44 31.16 21.18
CA VAL A 128 -2.44 30.68 20.23
C VAL A 128 -2.58 31.69 19.07
N ASN A 129 -2.65 31.19 17.82
CA ASN A 129 -3.30 31.76 16.61
C ASN A 129 -3.28 30.64 15.55
N GLU A 130 -4.40 30.12 15.03
CA GLU A 130 -5.27 30.68 13.97
C GLU A 130 -4.52 31.16 12.72
N THR A 131 -4.87 30.54 11.58
CA THR A 131 -4.31 30.65 10.22
C THR A 131 -2.92 30.06 9.98
N GLY A 132 -2.88 29.07 9.08
CA GLY A 132 -1.68 28.32 8.74
C GLY A 132 -0.78 29.11 7.79
N GLU A 133 0.47 29.27 8.21
CA GLU A 133 1.71 29.23 7.42
C GLU A 133 2.86 29.41 8.44
N ALA A 134 3.98 28.70 8.23
CA ALA A 134 5.18 28.61 9.07
C ALA A 134 5.21 27.47 10.12
N ALA A 135 5.64 26.28 9.67
CA ALA A 135 6.27 25.30 10.55
C ALA A 135 7.66 25.83 10.94
N SER A 136 7.87 26.12 12.22
CA SER A 136 9.14 26.60 12.76
C SER A 136 10.25 25.55 12.62
N ALA A 137 11.39 25.96 12.07
CA ALA A 137 12.55 25.13 11.72
C ALA A 137 13.40 24.65 12.92
N ALA A 138 12.89 24.75 14.16
CA ALA A 138 13.62 24.37 15.38
C ALA A 138 13.10 23.08 16.06
N GLU A 139 12.06 22.44 15.52
CA GLU A 139 11.48 21.18 16.05
C GLU A 139 11.99 19.92 15.29
N ALA A 140 13.15 20.03 14.63
CA ALA A 140 13.54 19.15 13.52
C ALA A 140 14.31 17.86 13.89
N LEU A 141 14.68 17.61 15.15
CA LEU A 141 15.49 16.43 15.50
C LEU A 141 15.07 15.73 16.82
N GLY A 142 13.81 15.89 17.23
CA GLY A 142 13.25 15.11 18.33
C GLY A 142 12.62 13.82 17.81
N ALA A 143 13.11 12.66 18.24
CA ALA A 143 12.40 11.39 18.05
C ALA A 143 10.95 11.55 18.53
N ARG A 144 9.98 11.34 17.63
CA ARG A 144 8.56 11.55 17.93
C ARG A 144 8.13 10.61 19.06
N ALA A 145 7.73 11.18 20.20
CA ALA A 145 7.10 10.45 21.28
C ALA A 145 5.59 10.28 20.99
N PHE A 146 5.07 9.06 21.13
CA PHE A 146 3.64 8.78 20.97
C PHE A 146 2.90 9.06 22.28
N ALA A 147 1.67 9.57 22.17
CA ALA A 147 0.84 9.91 23.32
C ALA A 147 0.33 8.64 24.03
N PRO A 148 0.07 8.69 25.36
CA PRO A 148 -0.47 7.55 26.10
C PRO A 148 -1.92 7.21 25.69
N MET A 149 -2.25 5.93 25.76
CA MET A 149 -3.44 5.30 25.20
C MET A 149 -4.75 5.64 25.94
N THR A 150 -5.70 6.29 25.27
CA THR A 150 -7.00 6.69 25.87
C THR A 150 -8.15 5.70 25.57
N ASP A 151 -8.05 4.90 24.49
CA ASP A 151 -9.20 4.17 23.90
C ASP A 151 -9.03 2.62 23.82
N ASP A 152 -8.20 2.04 24.69
CA ASP A 152 -7.81 0.62 24.64
C ASP A 152 -8.99 -0.36 24.74
N ALA A 153 -9.97 -0.06 25.59
CA ALA A 153 -11.15 -0.91 25.77
C ALA A 153 -11.91 -1.13 24.45
N ARG A 154 -11.95 -0.10 23.59
CA ARG A 154 -12.66 -0.15 22.30
C ARG A 154 -11.85 -0.91 21.26
N LEU A 155 -10.53 -0.74 21.23
CA LEU A 155 -9.64 -1.59 20.41
C LEU A 155 -9.72 -3.06 20.84
N ALA A 156 -9.77 -3.35 22.14
CA ALA A 156 -9.92 -4.70 22.66
C ALA A 156 -11.26 -5.32 22.25
N LEU A 157 -12.36 -4.58 22.36
CA LEU A 157 -13.68 -5.03 21.90
C LEU A 157 -13.69 -5.29 20.38
N MET A 158 -13.11 -4.37 19.61
CA MET A 158 -12.94 -4.52 18.17
C MET A 158 -12.17 -5.81 17.87
N ARG A 159 -11.02 -6.05 18.49
CA ARG A 159 -10.21 -7.25 18.24
C ARG A 159 -11.00 -8.55 18.42
N ARG A 160 -11.90 -8.60 19.41
CA ARG A 160 -12.77 -9.75 19.66
C ARG A 160 -13.86 -9.94 18.59
N ARG A 161 -14.42 -8.85 18.08
CA ARG A 161 -15.57 -8.88 17.14
C ARG A 161 -15.15 -8.91 15.68
N LEU A 162 -14.01 -8.31 15.34
CA LEU A 162 -13.58 -8.00 13.99
C LEU A 162 -13.52 -9.23 13.07
N ALA A 163 -13.00 -10.37 13.53
CA ALA A 163 -12.96 -11.58 12.71
C ALA A 163 -14.36 -12.15 12.36
N ALA A 164 -15.35 -11.87 13.20
CA ALA A 164 -16.74 -12.26 12.96
C ALA A 164 -17.39 -11.32 11.95
N VAL A 165 -17.20 -10.02 12.10
CA VAL A 165 -17.88 -9.01 11.28
C VAL A 165 -17.16 -8.72 9.96
N ALA A 166 -15.83 -8.78 9.90
CA ALA A 166 -15.04 -8.26 8.78
C ALA A 166 -15.52 -8.73 7.38
N PRO A 167 -15.45 -7.84 6.36
CA PRO A 167 -15.98 -8.13 5.04
C PRO A 167 -15.46 -9.45 4.46
N ARG A 168 -16.36 -10.28 3.94
CA ARG A 168 -16.03 -11.57 3.31
C ARG A 168 -16.21 -11.54 1.79
N ARG A 169 -15.50 -12.42 1.11
CA ARG A 169 -15.66 -12.74 -0.31
C ARG A 169 -15.73 -14.25 -0.50
N ARG A 170 -16.47 -14.68 -1.52
CA ARG A 170 -16.48 -16.09 -1.93
C ARG A 170 -15.11 -16.49 -2.46
N GLY A 171 -14.50 -17.49 -1.85
CA GLY A 171 -13.26 -18.10 -2.33
C GLY A 171 -13.51 -19.08 -3.48
N TYR A 172 -12.43 -19.52 -4.11
CA TYR A 172 -12.50 -20.58 -5.13
C TYR A 172 -12.57 -21.98 -4.54
N ARG A 173 -11.91 -22.22 -3.39
CA ARG A 173 -11.91 -23.53 -2.72
C ARG A 173 -13.31 -23.85 -2.22
N ARG A 174 -13.73 -25.10 -2.40
CA ARG A 174 -14.98 -25.63 -1.85
C ARG A 174 -14.74 -26.32 -0.51
N GLU A 175 -15.75 -26.26 0.34
CA GLU A 175 -15.81 -26.97 1.62
C GLU A 175 -17.11 -27.78 1.72
N PRO A 176 -17.12 -28.93 2.42
CA PRO A 176 -18.34 -29.66 2.71
C PRO A 176 -19.35 -28.79 3.46
N PHE A 177 -20.61 -28.87 3.08
CA PHE A 177 -21.67 -28.09 3.71
C PHE A 177 -23.03 -28.77 3.53
N ARG A 178 -23.84 -28.83 4.60
CA ARG A 178 -25.12 -29.57 4.61
C ARG A 178 -26.10 -29.11 3.51
N ARG A 179 -26.15 -27.80 3.24
CA ARG A 179 -26.97 -27.19 2.17
C ARG A 179 -26.09 -26.60 1.07
N GLY A 180 -25.13 -27.39 0.60
CA GLY A 180 -24.21 -26.96 -0.46
C GLY A 180 -24.91 -26.80 -1.81
N ASP A 181 -24.31 -26.02 -2.69
CA ASP A 181 -24.83 -25.73 -4.05
C ASP A 181 -24.31 -26.73 -5.10
N ARG A 182 -23.44 -27.67 -4.72
CA ARG A 182 -22.89 -28.69 -5.63
C ARG A 182 -22.58 -30.00 -4.90
N LEU A 183 -22.97 -31.11 -5.50
CA LEU A 183 -22.62 -32.45 -5.02
C LEU A 183 -21.15 -32.79 -5.32
N ASP A 184 -20.43 -33.28 -4.32
CA ASP A 184 -19.08 -33.86 -4.47
C ASP A 184 -19.21 -35.36 -4.64
N LEU A 185 -19.27 -35.81 -5.90
CA LEU A 185 -19.45 -37.22 -6.26
C LEU A 185 -18.33 -38.09 -5.68
N ARG A 186 -17.07 -37.65 -5.78
CA ARG A 186 -15.92 -38.42 -5.29
C ARG A 186 -16.03 -38.67 -3.79
N ARG A 187 -16.33 -37.62 -3.01
CA ARG A 187 -16.44 -37.72 -1.56
C ARG A 187 -17.70 -38.46 -1.12
N SER A 188 -18.79 -38.34 -1.87
CA SER A 188 -20.04 -39.11 -1.65
C SER A 188 -19.82 -40.60 -1.89
N LEU A 189 -19.22 -40.99 -3.02
CA LEU A 189 -18.89 -42.38 -3.35
C LEU A 189 -17.88 -42.97 -2.35
N SER A 190 -16.84 -42.22 -2.00
CA SER A 190 -15.87 -42.66 -0.99
C SER A 190 -16.51 -42.90 0.37
N ALA A 191 -17.50 -42.10 0.77
CA ALA A 191 -18.23 -42.29 2.02
C ALA A 191 -19.18 -43.50 1.98
N MET A 192 -19.76 -43.81 0.81
CA MET A 192 -20.56 -45.02 0.61
C MET A 192 -19.70 -46.28 0.78
N VAL A 193 -18.52 -46.32 0.14
CA VAL A 193 -17.59 -47.45 0.24
C VAL A 193 -17.09 -47.67 1.68
N HIS A 194 -16.87 -46.59 2.45
CA HIS A 194 -16.33 -46.68 3.81
C HIS A 194 -17.36 -47.06 4.88
N HIS A 195 -18.64 -46.75 4.69
CA HIS A 195 -19.65 -46.90 5.75
C HIS A 195 -20.64 -48.04 5.47
N ASP A 196 -21.31 -48.01 4.33
CA ASP A 196 -22.30 -49.02 3.93
C ASP A 196 -22.63 -48.83 2.43
N PRO A 197 -22.38 -49.85 1.57
CA PRO A 197 -22.71 -49.80 0.15
C PRO A 197 -24.20 -49.53 -0.16
N GLY A 198 -25.12 -49.77 0.77
CA GLY A 198 -26.56 -49.53 0.60
C GLY A 198 -27.04 -48.10 0.94
N ALA A 199 -26.23 -47.30 1.63
CA ALA A 199 -26.65 -45.99 2.12
C ALA A 199 -26.09 -44.84 1.26
N ILE A 200 -26.94 -44.19 0.46
CA ILE A 200 -26.55 -42.99 -0.29
C ILE A 200 -26.33 -41.83 0.71
N ARG A 201 -25.07 -41.41 0.88
CA ARG A 201 -24.69 -40.25 1.69
C ARG A 201 -24.15 -39.11 0.79
N PRO A 202 -25.03 -38.25 0.25
CA PRO A 202 -24.60 -37.17 -0.62
C PRO A 202 -23.82 -36.12 0.18
N VAL A 203 -22.57 -35.88 -0.20
CA VAL A 203 -21.74 -34.81 0.36
C VAL A 203 -21.90 -33.58 -0.52
N TRP A 204 -22.69 -32.63 -0.04
CA TRP A 204 -22.83 -31.32 -0.66
C TRP A 204 -21.66 -30.42 -0.27
N THR A 205 -21.27 -29.54 -1.19
CA THR A 205 -20.20 -28.58 -0.99
C THR A 205 -20.68 -27.18 -1.32
N ARG A 206 -20.05 -26.18 -0.71
CA ARG A 206 -20.19 -24.77 -1.08
C ARG A 206 -18.81 -24.14 -1.30
N ARG A 207 -18.75 -22.99 -1.96
CA ARG A 207 -17.52 -22.18 -1.96
C ARG A 207 -17.26 -21.63 -0.56
N ARG A 208 -16.03 -21.80 -0.07
CA ARG A 208 -15.61 -21.30 1.24
C ARG A 208 -15.43 -19.79 1.19
N ASP A 209 -16.04 -19.09 2.14
CA ASP A 209 -15.84 -17.66 2.29
C ASP A 209 -14.46 -17.35 2.89
N ARG A 210 -13.88 -16.25 2.44
CA ARG A 210 -12.59 -15.73 2.92
C ARG A 210 -12.75 -14.27 3.30
N LEU A 211 -12.05 -13.86 4.35
CA LEU A 211 -11.92 -12.46 4.69
C LEU A 211 -11.32 -11.70 3.50
N ARG A 212 -11.88 -10.52 3.21
CA ARG A 212 -11.33 -9.59 2.24
C ARG A 212 -10.04 -9.01 2.79
N ARG A 213 -9.17 -8.60 1.87
CA ARG A 213 -7.98 -7.85 2.23
C ARG A 213 -8.40 -6.46 2.69
N VAL A 214 -7.66 -5.89 3.63
CA VAL A 214 -7.81 -4.49 4.03
C VAL A 214 -6.51 -3.78 3.67
N LEU A 215 -6.61 -2.68 2.94
CA LEU A 215 -5.49 -1.80 2.64
C LEU A 215 -5.73 -0.48 3.38
N LEU A 216 -4.88 -0.19 4.35
CA LEU A 216 -4.88 1.07 5.09
C LEU A 216 -3.84 1.99 4.48
N LEU A 217 -4.28 3.20 4.19
CA LEU A 217 -3.50 4.26 3.60
C LEU A 217 -3.58 5.43 4.60
N ILE A 218 -2.49 5.74 5.30
CA ILE A 218 -2.47 6.70 6.41
C ILE A 218 -1.63 7.94 6.03
N ASP A 219 -2.26 9.11 6.11
CA ASP A 219 -1.58 10.39 6.01
C ASP A 219 -0.92 10.75 7.35
N ILE A 220 0.37 11.06 7.31
CA ILE A 220 1.17 11.38 8.50
C ILE A 220 1.77 12.79 8.40
N SER A 221 1.10 13.67 7.65
CA SER A 221 1.44 15.08 7.55
C SER A 221 1.33 15.84 8.88
N GLY A 222 1.90 17.05 8.89
CA GLY A 222 1.89 17.94 10.05
C GLY A 222 0.48 18.25 10.60
N SER A 223 -0.53 18.38 9.74
CA SER A 223 -1.93 18.62 10.13
C SER A 223 -2.59 17.39 10.77
N MET A 224 -2.14 16.19 10.39
CA MET A 224 -2.63 14.91 10.89
C MET A 224 -1.96 14.46 12.19
N LYS A 225 -1.03 15.26 12.75
CA LYS A 225 -0.23 14.90 13.93
C LYS A 225 -1.09 14.41 15.12
N ARG A 226 -2.25 15.04 15.36
CA ARG A 226 -3.16 14.70 16.47
C ARG A 226 -3.77 13.30 16.32
N GLU A 227 -4.15 12.92 15.10
CA GLU A 227 -4.88 11.68 14.82
C GLU A 227 -3.96 10.52 14.41
N THR A 228 -2.71 10.81 14.04
CA THR A 228 -1.75 9.80 13.55
C THR A 228 -1.59 8.64 14.53
N ASP A 229 -1.49 8.92 15.83
CA ASP A 229 -1.26 7.88 16.84
C ASP A 229 -2.45 6.91 16.88
N ASP A 230 -3.67 7.45 16.95
CA ASP A 230 -4.90 6.67 16.88
C ASP A 230 -5.00 5.83 15.61
N TYR A 231 -4.56 6.35 14.47
CA TYR A 231 -4.55 5.62 13.20
C TYR A 231 -3.56 4.47 13.18
N LEU A 232 -2.37 4.67 13.74
CA LEU A 232 -1.36 3.63 13.86
C LEU A 232 -1.81 2.55 14.86
N ARG A 233 -2.39 2.94 15.99
CA ARG A 233 -2.95 2.02 16.99
C ARG A 233 -4.11 1.20 16.42
N PHE A 234 -4.99 1.84 15.65
CA PHE A 234 -6.07 1.18 14.93
C PHE A 234 -5.52 0.21 13.87
N ALA A 235 -4.54 0.62 13.07
CA ALA A 235 -3.90 -0.22 12.07
C ALA A 235 -3.18 -1.43 12.68
N HIS A 236 -2.51 -1.24 13.83
CA HIS A 236 -1.95 -2.32 14.63
C HIS A 236 -3.03 -3.31 15.05
N ALA A 237 -4.13 -2.83 15.66
CA ALA A 237 -5.24 -3.69 16.09
C ALA A 237 -5.87 -4.50 14.93
N LEU A 238 -6.02 -3.89 13.75
CA LEU A 238 -6.49 -4.59 12.55
C LEU A 238 -5.50 -5.67 12.11
N THR A 239 -4.20 -5.34 12.10
CA THR A 239 -3.11 -6.25 11.65
C THR A 239 -2.97 -7.47 12.55
N GLN A 240 -3.20 -7.33 13.86
CA GLN A 240 -3.13 -8.44 14.82
C GLN A 240 -4.28 -9.45 14.67
N VAL A 241 -5.40 -9.06 14.08
CA VAL A 241 -6.63 -9.87 14.05
C VAL A 241 -6.96 -10.38 12.65
N LEU A 242 -6.76 -9.55 11.64
CA LEU A 242 -7.09 -9.89 10.26
C LEU A 242 -5.85 -10.45 9.54
N PRO A 243 -5.96 -11.61 8.87
CA PRO A 243 -4.81 -12.28 8.28
C PRO A 243 -4.24 -11.59 7.03
N ALA A 244 -4.93 -10.57 6.50
CA ALA A 244 -4.58 -9.93 5.24
C ALA A 244 -4.82 -8.42 5.27
N VAL A 245 -4.11 -7.74 6.19
CA VAL A 245 -4.00 -6.28 6.25
C VAL A 245 -2.67 -5.85 5.68
N GLU A 246 -2.70 -4.80 4.87
CA GLU A 246 -1.51 -4.06 4.47
C GLU A 246 -1.71 -2.59 4.83
N THR A 247 -0.72 -2.00 5.47
CA THR A 247 -0.75 -0.60 5.92
C THR A 247 0.43 0.14 5.30
N PHE A 248 0.14 1.28 4.69
CA PHE A 248 1.14 2.20 4.18
C PHE A 248 0.87 3.59 4.73
N SER A 249 1.94 4.34 4.94
CA SER A 249 1.88 5.78 5.15
C SER A 249 2.32 6.54 3.91
N PHE A 250 1.78 7.74 3.75
CA PHE A 250 2.23 8.72 2.77
C PHE A 250 2.48 10.07 3.45
N GLY A 251 3.57 10.70 3.03
CA GLY A 251 3.94 12.07 3.33
C GLY A 251 4.72 12.60 2.13
N THR A 252 6.04 12.72 2.28
CA THR A 252 6.97 12.95 1.15
C THR A 252 7.36 11.67 0.41
N ARG A 253 7.18 10.50 1.05
CA ARG A 253 7.46 9.18 0.51
C ARG A 253 6.39 8.18 0.94
N LEU A 254 6.28 7.08 0.20
CA LEU A 254 5.40 5.96 0.53
C LEU A 254 6.18 4.92 1.34
N THR A 255 5.74 4.66 2.58
CA THR A 255 6.41 3.69 3.46
C THR A 255 5.46 2.58 3.87
N ARG A 256 5.92 1.33 3.80
CA ARG A 256 5.13 0.16 4.19
C ARG A 256 5.28 -0.11 5.69
N LEU A 257 4.20 0.07 6.45
CA LEU A 257 4.19 -0.09 7.91
C LEU A 257 3.80 -1.51 8.37
N THR A 258 3.25 -2.34 7.49
CA THR A 258 2.81 -3.70 7.82
C THR A 258 3.85 -4.55 8.56
N PRO A 259 5.16 -4.53 8.21
CA PRO A 259 6.17 -5.32 8.93
C PRO A 259 6.26 -4.96 10.42
N SER A 260 6.39 -3.67 10.74
CA SER A 260 6.49 -3.16 12.12
C SER A 260 5.19 -3.41 12.89
N LEU A 261 4.03 -3.19 12.25
CA LEU A 261 2.71 -3.41 12.86
C LEU A 261 2.37 -4.89 13.13
N ARG A 262 3.20 -5.85 12.68
CA ARG A 262 3.06 -7.27 13.04
C ARG A 262 3.62 -7.60 14.40
N HIS A 263 4.45 -6.75 15.00
CA HIS A 263 4.89 -6.94 16.38
C HIS A 263 3.68 -6.95 17.31
N LYS A 264 3.67 -7.90 18.26
CA LYS A 264 2.53 -8.07 19.19
C LYS A 264 2.39 -6.89 20.15
N ASP A 265 3.54 -6.34 20.55
CA ASP A 265 3.63 -5.18 21.41
C ASP A 265 3.49 -3.91 20.57
N ILE A 266 2.51 -3.09 20.96
CA ILE A 266 2.18 -1.85 20.26
C ILE A 266 3.25 -0.79 20.45
N ASP A 267 3.84 -0.70 21.63
CA ASP A 267 4.83 0.34 21.93
C ASP A 267 6.11 0.08 21.15
N ARG A 268 6.50 -1.19 21.02
CA ARG A 268 7.57 -1.61 20.11
C ARG A 268 7.26 -1.31 18.65
N ALA A 269 6.05 -1.65 18.18
CA ALA A 269 5.65 -1.38 16.80
C ALA A 269 5.70 0.11 16.48
N LEU A 270 5.23 0.96 17.39
CA LEU A 270 5.29 2.42 17.26
C LEU A 270 6.72 2.94 17.32
N ALA A 271 7.55 2.43 18.24
CA ALA A 271 8.97 2.81 18.34
C ALA A 271 9.76 2.50 17.06
N GLU A 272 9.45 1.41 16.35
CA GLU A 272 10.05 1.09 15.05
C GLU A 272 9.57 2.00 13.91
N ILE A 273 8.34 2.53 14.02
CA ILE A 273 7.75 3.43 13.03
C ILE A 273 8.20 4.89 13.27
N ALA A 274 8.52 5.24 14.52
CA ALA A 274 8.86 6.61 14.94
C ALA A 274 9.97 7.27 14.09
N PRO A 275 11.11 6.60 13.81
CA PRO A 275 12.18 7.18 13.02
C PRO A 275 11.72 7.54 11.60
N SER A 276 10.96 6.64 10.96
CA SER A 276 10.44 6.90 9.61
C SER A 276 9.42 8.03 9.60
N VAL A 277 8.65 8.22 10.67
CA VAL A 277 7.63 9.28 10.79
C VAL A 277 8.24 10.67 11.00
N ALA A 278 9.40 10.77 11.66
CA ALA A 278 10.02 12.04 12.00
C ALA A 278 10.43 12.85 10.74
N ASP A 279 10.76 12.15 9.65
CA ASP A 279 11.20 12.74 8.37
C ASP A 279 10.05 13.29 7.49
N TRP A 280 8.78 13.14 7.90
CA TRP A 280 7.62 13.39 7.04
C TRP A 280 7.00 14.80 7.15
N GLN A 281 7.78 15.79 7.62
CA GLN A 281 7.30 17.18 7.76
C GLN A 281 7.24 17.99 6.45
N GLY A 282 7.44 17.35 5.30
CA GLY A 282 7.23 17.97 3.98
C GLY A 282 5.80 17.72 3.47
N GLY A 283 5.23 18.68 2.74
CA GLY A 283 3.85 18.62 2.25
C GLY A 283 3.43 17.30 1.62
N THR A 284 2.15 16.95 1.80
CA THR A 284 1.59 15.69 1.31
C THR A 284 1.40 15.73 -0.20
N ARG A 285 2.13 14.87 -0.91
CA ARG A 285 1.92 14.57 -2.34
C ARG A 285 1.19 13.23 -2.46
N ILE A 286 -0.11 13.25 -2.19
CA ILE A 286 -0.97 12.06 -2.18
C ILE A 286 -1.06 11.46 -3.58
N GLY A 287 -1.26 12.28 -4.62
CA GLY A 287 -1.34 11.83 -6.01
C GLY A 287 -0.10 11.06 -6.45
N GLU A 288 1.08 11.65 -6.22
CA GLU A 288 2.38 11.03 -6.52
C GLU A 288 2.60 9.75 -5.69
N SER A 289 2.31 9.78 -4.40
CA SER A 289 2.47 8.62 -3.51
C SER A 289 1.57 7.45 -3.92
N LEU A 290 0.32 7.72 -4.30
CA LEU A 290 -0.61 6.72 -4.81
C LEU A 290 -0.18 6.19 -6.18
N ALA A 291 0.36 7.06 -7.05
CA ALA A 291 0.91 6.65 -8.33
C ALA A 291 2.10 5.68 -8.14
N ASN A 292 3.02 6.01 -7.23
CA ASN A 292 4.17 5.19 -6.85
C ASN A 292 3.72 3.85 -6.23
N PHE A 293 2.72 3.86 -5.35
CA PHE A 293 2.10 2.65 -4.81
C PHE A 293 1.55 1.73 -5.93
N LEU A 294 0.88 2.31 -6.92
CA LEU A 294 0.29 1.59 -8.04
C LEU A 294 1.31 1.14 -9.09
N ALA A 295 2.46 1.83 -9.19
CA ALA A 295 3.55 1.48 -10.09
C ALA A 295 4.24 0.19 -9.65
N ILE A 296 4.37 -0.03 -8.35
CA ILE A 296 5.04 -1.20 -7.78
C ILE A 296 4.07 -2.41 -7.78
N PRO A 297 4.29 -3.47 -8.59
CA PRO A 297 3.30 -4.55 -8.76
C PRO A 297 2.97 -5.31 -7.47
N ARG A 298 3.97 -5.49 -6.59
CA ARG A 298 3.80 -6.13 -5.27
C ARG A 298 2.84 -5.36 -4.37
N PHE A 299 2.88 -4.03 -4.38
CA PHE A 299 2.02 -3.17 -3.58
C PHE A 299 0.64 -3.01 -4.22
N ALA A 300 0.59 -2.81 -5.54
CA ALA A 300 -0.67 -2.79 -6.29
C ALA A 300 -1.51 -4.07 -6.10
N ARG A 301 -0.89 -5.23 -5.83
CA ARG A 301 -1.60 -6.48 -5.50
C ARG A 301 -2.36 -6.40 -4.16
N ALA A 302 -1.91 -5.57 -3.21
CA ALA A 302 -2.59 -5.35 -1.94
C ALA A 302 -3.97 -4.71 -2.14
N SER A 303 -4.11 -3.79 -3.11
CA SER A 303 -5.38 -3.13 -3.42
C SER A 303 -6.43 -4.04 -4.06
N ARG A 304 -6.02 -5.15 -4.71
CA ARG A 304 -6.92 -5.94 -5.57
C ARG A 304 -8.01 -6.66 -4.78
N GLY A 305 -9.26 -6.21 -4.96
CA GLY A 305 -10.44 -6.72 -4.27
C GLY A 305 -10.43 -6.47 -2.76
N ALA A 306 -9.63 -5.51 -2.31
CA ALA A 306 -9.51 -5.10 -0.91
C ALA A 306 -10.57 -4.04 -0.55
N LEU A 307 -10.90 -3.96 0.74
CA LEU A 307 -11.43 -2.72 1.31
C LEU A 307 -10.25 -1.77 1.48
N VAL A 308 -10.23 -0.70 0.68
CA VAL A 308 -9.20 0.34 0.77
C VAL A 308 -9.76 1.46 1.63
N VAL A 309 -9.02 1.85 2.66
CA VAL A 309 -9.38 2.94 3.56
C VAL A 309 -8.24 3.94 3.56
N VAL A 310 -8.52 5.14 3.10
CA VAL A 310 -7.60 6.28 3.10
C VAL A 310 -7.96 7.16 4.30
N LEU A 311 -7.00 7.37 5.19
CA LEU A 311 -7.09 8.25 6.35
C LEU A 311 -6.27 9.50 6.05
N SER A 312 -6.92 10.58 5.62
CA SER A 312 -6.25 11.83 5.22
C SER A 312 -7.23 12.99 5.27
N ASP A 313 -6.73 14.18 5.61
CA ASP A 313 -7.48 15.43 5.51
C ASP A 313 -7.71 15.90 4.06
N GLY A 314 -7.04 15.29 3.09
CA GLY A 314 -7.21 15.57 1.66
C GLY A 314 -6.54 16.85 1.18
N LEU A 315 -5.58 17.36 1.96
CA LEU A 315 -4.75 18.49 1.55
C LEU A 315 -3.61 18.01 0.63
N GLU A 316 -3.79 18.21 -0.66
CA GLU A 316 -2.81 17.92 -1.71
C GLU A 316 -2.12 19.23 -2.14
N ARG A 317 -0.78 19.23 -2.24
CA ARG A 317 -0.02 20.37 -2.78
C ARG A 317 0.27 20.24 -4.28
N GLY A 318 0.12 19.05 -4.86
CA GLY A 318 0.29 18.76 -6.27
C GLY A 318 -0.98 18.96 -7.11
N ASP A 319 -0.93 18.45 -8.34
CA ASP A 319 -2.03 18.55 -9.31
C ASP A 319 -3.24 17.68 -8.90
N PRO A 320 -4.44 18.27 -8.70
CA PRO A 320 -5.68 17.52 -8.43
C PRO A 320 -5.98 16.43 -9.47
N ASP A 321 -5.61 16.62 -10.73
CA ASP A 321 -5.88 15.66 -11.79
C ASP A 321 -4.99 14.40 -11.69
N GLU A 322 -3.77 14.53 -11.18
CA GLU A 322 -2.91 13.39 -10.85
C GLU A 322 -3.51 12.55 -9.73
N MET A 323 -3.97 13.21 -8.66
CA MET A 323 -4.64 12.55 -7.56
C MET A 323 -5.92 11.83 -8.03
N ALA A 324 -6.75 12.50 -8.83
CA ALA A 324 -7.97 11.89 -9.38
C ALA A 324 -7.67 10.66 -10.26
N ARG A 325 -6.64 10.73 -11.10
CA ARG A 325 -6.19 9.58 -11.92
C ARG A 325 -5.71 8.41 -11.05
N ALA A 326 -4.89 8.69 -10.04
CA ALA A 326 -4.38 7.67 -9.13
C ALA A 326 -5.51 7.01 -8.33
N VAL A 327 -6.41 7.82 -7.76
CA VAL A 327 -7.59 7.35 -7.02
C VAL A 327 -8.53 6.52 -7.91
N ARG A 328 -8.75 6.92 -9.16
CA ARG A 328 -9.55 6.14 -10.13
C ARG A 328 -8.97 4.75 -10.38
N ARG A 329 -7.64 4.68 -10.57
CA ARG A 329 -6.94 3.39 -10.75
C ARG A 329 -7.01 2.52 -9.49
N LEU A 330 -6.94 3.13 -8.32
CA LEU A 330 -7.06 2.45 -7.03
C LEU A 330 -8.48 1.90 -6.84
N ALA A 331 -9.51 2.73 -7.06
CA ALA A 331 -10.92 2.36 -6.98
C ALA A 331 -11.30 1.24 -7.97
N ALA A 332 -10.74 1.26 -9.18
CA ALA A 332 -10.97 0.20 -10.17
C ALA A 332 -10.41 -1.18 -9.74
N ARG A 333 -9.40 -1.19 -8.85
CA ARG A 333 -8.78 -2.42 -8.34
C ARG A 333 -9.41 -2.86 -7.01
N SER A 334 -9.94 -1.94 -6.22
CA SER A 334 -10.51 -2.22 -4.90
C SER A 334 -11.88 -2.90 -5.01
N TRP A 335 -12.30 -3.52 -3.91
CA TRP A 335 -13.71 -3.88 -3.73
C TRP A 335 -14.53 -2.65 -3.37
N ARG A 336 -14.00 -1.83 -2.47
CA ARG A 336 -14.52 -0.51 -2.07
C ARG A 336 -13.36 0.38 -1.67
N LEU A 337 -13.48 1.68 -1.93
CA LEU A 337 -12.58 2.74 -1.51
C LEU A 337 -13.34 3.70 -0.60
N ALA A 338 -12.92 3.80 0.65
CA ALA A 338 -13.42 4.79 1.59
C ALA A 338 -12.33 5.81 1.91
N TRP A 339 -12.72 7.07 1.97
CA TRP A 339 -11.90 8.18 2.40
C TRP A 339 -12.45 8.67 3.75
N LEU A 340 -11.65 8.58 4.80
CA LEU A 340 -12.03 9.04 6.13
C LEU A 340 -11.14 10.21 6.50
N THR A 341 -11.76 11.34 6.79
CA THR A 341 -11.06 12.58 7.15
C THR A 341 -11.48 12.98 8.56
N PRO A 342 -10.54 13.38 9.43
CA PRO A 342 -10.89 13.88 10.75
C PRO A 342 -11.68 15.19 10.66
N LEU A 343 -11.49 15.96 9.59
CA LEU A 343 -12.23 17.19 9.34
C LEU A 343 -13.74 16.95 9.20
N ALA A 344 -14.16 15.77 8.73
CA ALA A 344 -15.58 15.43 8.61
C ALA A 344 -16.29 15.23 9.96
N ALA A 345 -15.57 15.29 11.08
CA ALA A 345 -16.20 15.35 12.40
C ALA A 345 -16.90 16.69 12.65
N ASP A 346 -16.46 17.75 11.97
CA ASP A 346 -17.10 19.06 12.02
C ASP A 346 -18.40 19.04 11.18
N PRO A 347 -19.57 19.40 11.75
CA PRO A 347 -20.83 19.48 11.01
C PRO A 347 -20.79 20.43 9.81
N ASP A 348 -19.94 21.46 9.86
CA ASP A 348 -19.80 22.46 8.81
C ASP A 348 -18.75 22.08 7.76
N PHE A 349 -18.15 20.89 7.88
CA PHE A 349 -17.16 20.41 6.93
C PHE A 349 -17.76 20.20 5.54
N SER A 350 -17.21 20.96 4.59
CA SER A 350 -17.46 20.77 3.17
C SER A 350 -16.13 20.45 2.46
N PRO A 351 -16.09 19.40 1.61
CA PRO A 351 -14.90 19.06 0.83
C PRO A 351 -14.70 20.08 -0.30
N GLU A 352 -14.24 21.27 0.03
CA GLU A 352 -14.15 22.40 -0.92
C GLU A 352 -12.87 22.43 -1.74
N THR A 353 -11.83 21.72 -1.30
CA THR A 353 -10.55 21.68 -2.00
C THR A 353 -10.69 21.05 -3.38
N ALA A 354 -9.95 21.57 -4.35
CA ALA A 354 -9.99 21.06 -5.73
C ALA A 354 -9.66 19.55 -5.78
N ALA A 355 -8.70 19.11 -4.96
CA ALA A 355 -8.30 17.71 -4.83
C ALA A 355 -9.43 16.82 -4.29
N LEU A 356 -10.10 17.21 -3.20
CA LEU A 356 -11.23 16.44 -2.67
C LEU A 356 -12.39 16.42 -3.67
N LYS A 357 -12.75 17.58 -4.25
CA LYS A 357 -13.80 17.67 -5.27
C LYS A 357 -13.55 16.72 -6.45
N ALA A 358 -12.30 16.60 -6.90
CA ALA A 358 -11.94 15.73 -8.02
C ALA A 358 -12.11 14.23 -7.70
N ILE A 359 -11.95 13.82 -6.43
CA ILE A 359 -12.06 12.41 -6.02
C ILE A 359 -13.45 12.02 -5.51
N LEU A 360 -14.27 12.96 -5.06
CA LEU A 360 -15.65 12.71 -4.60
C LEU A 360 -16.47 11.79 -5.52
N PRO A 361 -16.51 11.98 -6.85
CA PRO A 361 -17.30 11.09 -7.73
C PRO A 361 -16.71 9.68 -7.88
N ILE A 362 -15.50 9.44 -7.38
CA ILE A 362 -14.74 8.19 -7.55
C ILE A 362 -14.79 7.33 -6.26
N VAL A 363 -14.82 7.98 -5.10
CA VAL A 363 -14.79 7.35 -3.78
C VAL A 363 -16.17 6.76 -3.43
N ASP A 364 -16.21 5.54 -2.88
CA ASP A 364 -17.47 4.88 -2.52
C ASP A 364 -18.08 5.43 -1.21
N HIS A 365 -17.26 6.02 -0.36
CA HIS A 365 -17.67 6.61 0.91
C HIS A 365 -16.67 7.68 1.39
N LEU A 366 -17.14 8.90 1.63
CA LEU A 366 -16.45 9.92 2.42
C LEU A 366 -17.08 9.95 3.81
N GLY A 367 -16.28 9.92 4.88
CA GLY A 367 -16.82 9.87 6.24
C GLY A 367 -15.87 10.36 7.33
N VAL A 368 -16.37 10.31 8.57
CA VAL A 368 -15.65 10.74 9.77
C VAL A 368 -14.48 9.82 10.06
N GLY A 369 -13.29 10.41 10.10
CA GLY A 369 -12.03 9.74 10.46
C GLY A 369 -11.48 10.14 11.83
N ALA A 370 -12.18 10.96 12.62
CA ALA A 370 -11.67 11.40 13.92
C ALA A 370 -11.88 10.32 15.00
N GLY A 371 -10.79 9.94 15.67
CA GLY A 371 -10.78 8.99 16.78
C GLY A 371 -11.05 7.52 16.42
N ILE A 372 -10.62 6.63 17.31
CA ILE A 372 -10.72 5.17 17.16
C ILE A 372 -12.17 4.70 17.05
N ALA A 373 -13.10 5.35 17.76
CA ALA A 373 -14.51 4.96 17.77
C ALA A 373 -15.16 5.04 16.38
N ALA A 374 -14.90 6.12 15.63
CA ALA A 374 -15.45 6.31 14.28
C ALA A 374 -14.91 5.26 13.31
N LEU A 375 -13.59 5.02 13.33
CA LEU A 375 -12.93 4.02 12.50
C LEU A 375 -13.47 2.61 12.77
N CYS A 376 -13.69 2.29 14.05
CA CYS A 376 -14.28 1.02 14.45
C CYS A 376 -15.69 0.84 13.88
N ASN A 377 -16.55 1.84 14.05
CA ASN A 377 -17.92 1.81 13.54
C ASN A 377 -17.94 1.67 12.01
N PHE A 378 -17.04 2.35 11.30
CA PHE A 378 -16.93 2.26 9.84
C PHE A 378 -16.60 0.84 9.36
N ILE A 379 -15.66 0.15 10.00
CA ILE A 379 -15.30 -1.23 9.63
C ILE A 379 -16.48 -2.18 9.87
N GLU A 380 -17.18 -2.03 11.00
CA GLU A 380 -18.38 -2.83 11.31
C GLU A 380 -19.53 -2.56 10.32
N ALA A 381 -19.71 -1.32 9.88
CA ALA A 381 -20.71 -0.97 8.87
C ALA A 381 -20.34 -1.55 7.49
N SER A 382 -19.06 -1.43 7.09
CA SER A 382 -18.54 -1.97 5.83
C SER A 382 -18.68 -3.48 5.74
N ALA A 383 -18.54 -4.16 6.86
CA ALA A 383 -18.77 -5.58 7.04
C ALA A 383 -20.21 -6.01 6.66
N ARG A 384 -21.22 -5.27 7.12
CA ARG A 384 -22.64 -5.56 6.85
C ARG A 384 -23.00 -5.42 5.38
N LEU A 385 -22.40 -4.43 4.70
CA LEU A 385 -22.59 -4.21 3.26
C LEU A 385 -22.04 -5.36 2.39
N GLY A 386 -21.04 -6.10 2.89
CA GLY A 386 -20.51 -7.29 2.23
C GLY A 386 -21.39 -8.54 2.35
N ALA A 387 -22.34 -8.57 3.30
CA ALA A 387 -23.21 -9.72 3.56
C ALA A 387 -24.47 -9.73 2.69
N THR A 388 -24.90 -8.57 2.18
CA THR A 388 -26.19 -8.39 1.48
C THR A 388 -26.10 -8.23 -0.04
N ALA A 389 -24.93 -8.01 -0.63
CA ALA A 389 -24.81 -7.76 -2.06
C ALA A 389 -24.35 -8.99 -2.87
N PRO A 390 -25.16 -9.53 -3.82
CA PRO A 390 -24.58 -10.22 -4.96
C PRO A 390 -23.76 -9.18 -5.76
N ALA A 391 -22.56 -9.56 -6.19
CA ALA A 391 -21.66 -8.65 -6.90
C ALA A 391 -22.39 -8.02 -8.11
N PRO A 392 -22.41 -6.68 -8.27
CA PRO A 392 -22.88 -6.09 -9.52
C PRO A 392 -21.90 -6.53 -10.60
N GLY A 393 -22.39 -7.34 -11.53
CA GLY A 393 -21.69 -7.62 -12.78
C GLY A 393 -21.51 -6.30 -13.50
N ARG A 394 -20.34 -5.68 -13.36
CA ARG A 394 -19.89 -4.60 -14.24
C ARG A 394 -19.91 -5.17 -15.65
N ARG A 395 -20.89 -4.72 -16.44
CA ARG A 395 -21.12 -5.09 -17.84
C ARG A 395 -19.79 -5.02 -18.58
N GLY A 396 -19.27 -6.18 -18.96
CA GLY A 396 -18.23 -6.26 -19.99
C GLY A 396 -18.86 -5.76 -21.29
N GLY A 397 -18.30 -4.70 -21.86
CA GLY A 397 -18.64 -4.24 -23.19
C GLY A 397 -18.38 -5.38 -24.17
N HIS A 398 -19.45 -6.01 -24.63
CA HIS A 398 -19.40 -6.92 -25.76
C HIS A 398 -19.22 -6.04 -26.99
N HIS A 399 -18.01 -6.01 -27.53
CA HIS A 399 -17.77 -5.54 -28.88
C HIS A 399 -18.65 -6.38 -29.81
N GLY A 400 -19.64 -5.72 -30.42
CA GLY A 400 -20.48 -6.32 -31.45
C GLY A 400 -19.60 -6.67 -32.64
N ASN A 401 -19.31 -7.96 -32.80
CA ASN A 401 -18.86 -8.46 -34.09
C ASN A 401 -20.12 -8.65 -34.94
N ALA A 402 -20.25 -7.82 -35.96
CA ALA A 402 -21.26 -7.97 -36.99
C ALA A 402 -20.97 -9.30 -37.71
N ASP A 403 -21.93 -10.22 -37.69
CA ASP A 403 -21.90 -11.36 -38.59
C ASP A 403 -23.17 -11.41 -39.43
N HIS A 404 -22.93 -11.60 -40.71
CA HIS A 404 -23.88 -11.52 -41.80
C HIS A 404 -24.76 -12.77 -41.85
N ARG A 405 -26.03 -12.54 -42.18
CA ARG A 405 -26.88 -13.39 -43.04
C ARG A 405 -27.04 -14.86 -42.63
N ARG A 406 -28.26 -15.22 -42.24
CA ARG A 406 -29.15 -16.13 -43.01
C ARG A 406 -30.49 -16.30 -42.30
N ALA A 407 -31.57 -15.99 -43.02
CA ALA A 407 -32.91 -16.50 -42.74
C ALA A 407 -32.93 -18.04 -42.91
N PRO A 408 -33.96 -18.72 -42.39
CA PRO A 408 -35.06 -18.99 -43.31
C PRO A 408 -36.48 -18.86 -42.73
N SER A 409 -37.35 -18.75 -43.72
CA SER A 409 -38.80 -18.67 -43.83
C SER A 409 -39.64 -19.81 -43.24
N HIS A 410 -40.82 -19.42 -42.75
CA HIS A 410 -42.18 -19.99 -42.92
C HIS A 410 -42.45 -21.49 -42.76
N LEU A 411 -43.39 -21.81 -41.85
CA LEU A 411 -44.58 -22.69 -42.02
C LEU A 411 -45.53 -22.40 -40.83
N ALA A 412 -46.61 -21.61 -40.96
CA ALA A 412 -47.97 -21.97 -41.37
C ALA A 412 -48.67 -23.06 -40.52
N ALA A 413 -49.65 -22.66 -39.67
CA ALA A 413 -51.01 -23.25 -39.56
C ALA A 413 -51.79 -22.74 -38.33
N GLY A 414 -53.08 -22.40 -38.51
CA GLY A 414 -54.14 -22.63 -37.50
C GLY A 414 -54.72 -21.43 -36.73
N ARG A 415 -55.75 -20.79 -37.31
CA ARG A 415 -56.78 -19.91 -36.68
C ARG A 415 -57.76 -20.74 -35.79
N PRO A 416 -58.77 -20.13 -35.11
CA PRO A 416 -58.94 -18.76 -34.59
C PRO A 416 -59.53 -18.68 -33.15
N ALA A 417 -59.74 -17.44 -32.71
CA ALA A 417 -60.36 -16.96 -31.48
C ALA A 417 -61.80 -17.45 -31.18
N LEU A 418 -62.14 -17.45 -29.89
CA LEU A 418 -63.51 -17.28 -29.40
C LEU A 418 -63.54 -16.14 -28.36
N ALA A 419 -64.42 -15.18 -28.58
CA ALA A 419 -64.85 -14.16 -27.64
C ALA A 419 -66.08 -14.66 -26.87
N ASP A 420 -66.24 -14.25 -25.61
CA ASP A 420 -67.46 -13.61 -25.09
C ASP A 420 -67.23 -13.23 -23.61
N ARG A 421 -67.48 -11.95 -23.23
CA ARG A 421 -68.65 -11.44 -22.48
C ARG A 421 -68.75 -12.01 -21.05
N ALA A 422 -69.16 -11.28 -20.02
CA ALA A 422 -69.59 -9.91 -19.79
C ALA A 422 -69.81 -9.79 -18.25
N ASN A 423 -70.17 -8.59 -17.80
CA ASN A 423 -70.69 -8.22 -16.47
C ASN A 423 -69.66 -8.19 -15.32
N GLY A 424 -69.58 -7.16 -14.50
CA GLY A 424 -70.42 -5.97 -14.35
C GLY A 424 -70.40 -5.54 -12.87
N ALA A 425 -70.39 -4.21 -12.66
CA ALA A 425 -70.80 -3.47 -11.45
C ALA A 425 -70.15 -3.85 -10.09
N ALA A 426 -69.34 -2.98 -9.48
CA ALA A 426 -69.72 -1.75 -8.77
C ALA A 426 -70.47 -2.01 -7.44
N ASP A 427 -69.77 -1.82 -6.32
CA ASP A 427 -70.13 -0.98 -5.14
C ASP A 427 -69.06 -1.23 -4.05
N LEU A 428 -68.26 -0.28 -3.57
CA LEU A 428 -68.53 0.93 -2.79
C LEU A 428 -69.47 0.71 -1.59
N ARG A 429 -68.89 0.48 -0.39
CA ARG A 429 -68.87 1.46 0.73
C ARG A 429 -68.44 0.88 2.07
N ALA A 430 -67.72 1.75 2.81
CA ALA A 430 -67.68 1.96 4.28
C ALA A 430 -67.28 0.75 5.14
N VAL A 431 -66.25 0.85 5.99
CA VAL A 431 -66.11 1.71 7.18
C VAL A 431 -64.65 2.06 7.44
#